data_AF-A0A242MD05-F1
#
_entry.id   AF-A0A242MD05-F1
#
_cell.length_a   1.000
_cell.length_b   1.000
_cell.length_c   1.000
_cell.angle_alpha   90.00
_cell.angle_beta   90.00
_cell.angle_gamma   90.00
#
_symmetry.space_group_name_H-M   'P 1'
#
loop_
_entity.id
_entity.type
_entity.pdbx_description
1 polymer ?
#
loop_
_entity_poly.entity_id
_entity_poly.type
_entity_poly.pdbx_seq_one_letter_code
_entity_poly.pdbx_strand_id
1 'polypeptide(L)'
;MNGDPLWLSQVVIAAFADIAFACTLGAGLLSVWLSKEKAVEAKSPAHAAWQKARRLSIGGAVVLAVADLVLVWLQAASMSGAPLFDAFSAVIAVVTGTHAGIGWAIAFGGSVLLNFAMVFATAKGSPRLGLFAVGAIVAAAGKASIGHAADAGAFSLAEGVQTVHLLATALWGGVVFASAWSVLSALGTSLARAFLIRTAGKMSTMSVIAVSLVVLTGVYNAWRGLGGSAEALEASAWGQALVVKAVLVATALLLGAMNRWSVLPRLQRTASTVDARTFTGVMRVEAVLIVAVFVAAAMLSHSVPGFASAG
;
A
#
# COMPACT_ATOMS: atom_id res chain seq x y z
N MET A 1 -19.76 2.60 -19.78
CA MET A 1 -18.74 1.65 -19.28
C MET A 1 -19.23 0.25 -19.62
N ASN A 2 -18.73 -0.34 -20.70
CA ASN A 2 -18.99 -1.76 -20.96
C ASN A 2 -18.29 -2.55 -19.86
N GLY A 3 -19.06 -3.21 -19.01
CA GLY A 3 -18.56 -3.94 -17.84
C GLY A 3 -17.85 -5.22 -18.25
N ASP A 4 -16.67 -5.10 -18.84
CA ASP A 4 -15.79 -6.24 -19.09
C ASP A 4 -15.46 -6.91 -17.74
N PRO A 5 -15.95 -8.14 -17.49
CA PRO A 5 -15.70 -8.85 -16.25
C PRO A 5 -14.20 -9.07 -15.98
N LEU A 6 -13.40 -9.14 -17.05
CA LEU A 6 -11.96 -9.30 -16.95
C LEU A 6 -11.29 -8.03 -16.42
N TRP A 7 -11.65 -6.87 -16.96
CA TRP A 7 -11.18 -5.58 -16.46
C TRP A 7 -11.55 -5.37 -14.98
N LEU A 8 -12.81 -5.67 -14.60
CA LEU A 8 -13.24 -5.55 -13.21
C LEU A 8 -12.44 -6.48 -12.29
N SER A 9 -12.18 -7.71 -12.73
CA SER A 9 -11.35 -8.67 -11.99
C SER A 9 -9.93 -8.15 -11.79
N GLN A 10 -9.31 -7.58 -12.83
CA GLN A 10 -7.98 -6.99 -12.73
C GLN A 10 -7.94 -5.85 -11.72
N VAL A 11 -8.90 -4.92 -11.77
CA VAL A 11 -8.99 -3.79 -10.83
C VAL A 11 -9.15 -4.27 -9.39
N VAL A 12 -10.05 -5.23 -9.16
CA VAL A 12 -10.31 -5.77 -7.81
C VAL A 12 -9.06 -6.44 -7.26
N ILE A 13 -8.40 -7.32 -8.02
CA ILE A 13 -7.20 -8.00 -7.57
C ILE A 13 -6.04 -7.01 -7.39
N ALA A 14 -5.90 -6.00 -8.25
CA ALA A 14 -4.90 -4.96 -8.10
C ALA A 14 -5.10 -4.13 -6.82
N ALA A 15 -6.34 -3.77 -6.49
CA ALA A 15 -6.65 -3.10 -5.23
C ALA A 15 -6.30 -3.98 -4.01
N PHE A 16 -6.61 -5.27 -4.08
CA PHE A 16 -6.19 -6.23 -3.05
C PHE A 16 -4.68 -6.34 -2.92
N ALA A 17 -3.94 -6.37 -4.04
CA ALA A 17 -2.48 -6.40 -4.06
C ALA A 17 -1.89 -5.15 -3.39
N ASP A 18 -2.39 -3.96 -3.73
CA ASP A 18 -1.93 -2.68 -3.15
C ASP A 18 -2.20 -2.63 -1.64
N ILE A 19 -3.38 -3.06 -1.21
CA ILE A 19 -3.75 -3.15 0.22
C ILE A 19 -2.87 -4.19 0.94
N ALA A 20 -2.60 -5.33 0.31
CA ALA A 20 -1.74 -6.38 0.87
C ALA A 20 -0.29 -5.91 1.00
N PHE A 21 0.24 -5.20 0.01
CA PHE A 21 1.55 -4.58 0.07
C PHE A 21 1.62 -3.53 1.18
N ALA A 22 0.61 -2.67 1.29
CA ALA A 22 0.49 -1.70 2.38
C ALA A 22 0.45 -2.39 3.76
N CYS A 23 -0.39 -3.41 3.94
CA CYS A 23 -0.45 -4.19 5.17
C CYS A 23 0.91 -4.82 5.52
N THR A 24 1.62 -5.34 4.50
CA THR A 24 2.96 -5.92 4.66
C THR A 24 3.94 -4.91 5.24
N LEU A 25 4.08 -3.75 4.59
CA LEU A 25 5.05 -2.72 4.97
C LEU A 25 4.70 -2.06 6.29
N GLY A 26 3.44 -1.63 6.44
CA GLY A 26 2.98 -0.93 7.63
C GLY A 26 3.01 -1.80 8.89
N ALA A 27 2.46 -3.01 8.81
CA ALA A 27 2.47 -3.92 9.94
C ALA A 27 3.89 -4.46 10.23
N GLY A 28 4.73 -4.63 9.20
CA GLY A 28 6.14 -4.97 9.34
C GLY A 28 6.90 -3.91 10.13
N LEU A 29 6.75 -2.64 9.77
CA LEU A 29 7.36 -1.50 10.48
C LEU A 29 6.89 -1.39 11.93
N LEU A 30 5.58 -1.55 12.17
CA LEU A 30 5.01 -1.57 13.53
C LEU A 30 5.59 -2.73 14.35
N SER A 31 5.77 -3.91 13.76
CA SER A 31 6.38 -5.06 14.44
C SER A 31 7.82 -4.77 14.86
N VAL A 32 8.61 -4.07 14.03
CA VAL A 32 9.98 -3.63 14.35
C VAL A 32 10.00 -2.63 15.50
N TRP A 33 9.10 -1.64 15.50
CA TRP A 33 9.03 -0.66 16.57
C TRP A 33 8.68 -1.31 17.91
N LEU A 34 7.72 -2.24 17.90
CA LEU A 34 7.30 -2.96 19.10
C LEU A 34 8.39 -3.94 19.58
N SER A 35 9.12 -4.61 18.67
CA SER A 35 10.23 -5.48 19.07
C SER A 35 11.36 -4.70 19.74
N LYS A 36 11.64 -3.48 19.28
CA LYS A 36 12.62 -2.58 19.93
C LYS A 36 12.21 -2.17 21.35
N GLU A 37 10.92 -2.22 21.67
CA GLU A 37 10.37 -1.96 23.02
C GLU A 37 10.13 -3.25 23.82
N LYS A 38 10.80 -4.36 23.47
CA LYS A 38 10.70 -5.67 24.13
C LYS A 38 9.29 -6.28 24.13
N ALA A 39 8.43 -5.90 23.18
CA ALA A 39 7.09 -6.50 23.04
C ALA A 39 7.12 -7.98 22.63
N VAL A 40 8.29 -8.53 22.24
CA VAL A 40 8.44 -9.96 21.92
C VAL A 40 8.31 -10.85 23.16
N GLU A 41 8.60 -10.31 24.35
CA GLU A 41 8.44 -11.05 25.60
C GLU A 41 6.95 -11.27 25.91
N ALA A 42 6.56 -12.52 26.21
CA ALA A 42 5.16 -12.89 26.44
C ALA A 42 4.49 -12.12 27.59
N LYS A 43 5.28 -11.65 28.57
CA LYS A 43 4.80 -10.85 29.70
C LYS A 43 4.56 -9.37 29.36
N SER A 44 5.02 -8.90 28.19
CA SER A 44 4.86 -7.51 27.80
C SER A 44 3.39 -7.16 27.54
N PRO A 45 2.87 -6.04 28.07
CA PRO A 45 1.52 -5.56 27.75
C PRO A 45 1.28 -5.32 26.25
N ALA A 46 2.36 -5.15 25.47
CA ALA A 46 2.29 -4.93 24.02
C ALA A 46 2.47 -6.21 23.18
N HIS A 47 2.57 -7.39 23.82
CA HIS A 47 2.86 -8.65 23.12
C HIS A 47 1.81 -9.02 22.08
N ALA A 48 0.53 -8.91 22.43
CA ALA A 48 -0.56 -9.17 21.49
C ALA A 48 -0.53 -8.23 20.28
N ALA A 49 -0.15 -6.97 20.49
CA ALA A 49 -0.03 -5.98 19.42
C ALA A 49 1.13 -6.31 18.47
N TRP A 50 2.28 -6.74 19.01
CA TRP A 50 3.41 -7.21 18.22
C TRP A 50 3.05 -8.47 17.40
N GLN A 51 2.40 -9.45 18.02
CA GLN A 51 1.96 -10.67 17.33
C GLN A 51 0.98 -10.35 16.19
N LYS A 52 -0.01 -9.49 16.42
CA LYS A 52 -0.96 -9.06 15.38
C LYS A 52 -0.26 -8.32 14.24
N ALA A 53 0.66 -7.40 14.55
CA ALA A 53 1.45 -6.69 13.54
C ALA A 53 2.25 -7.68 12.67
N ARG A 54 2.93 -8.64 13.31
CA ARG A 54 3.73 -9.65 12.60
C ARG A 54 2.85 -10.56 11.73
N ARG A 55 1.73 -11.05 12.25
CA ARG A 55 0.79 -11.92 11.49
C ARG A 55 0.17 -11.17 10.31
N LEU A 56 -0.24 -9.92 10.50
CA LEU A 56 -0.79 -9.10 9.42
C LEU A 56 0.26 -8.85 8.33
N SER A 57 1.52 -8.60 8.71
CA SER A 57 2.60 -8.40 7.74
C SER A 57 2.90 -9.67 6.93
N ILE A 58 2.97 -10.85 7.58
CA ILE A 58 3.15 -12.13 6.89
C ILE A 58 1.96 -12.43 5.99
N GLY A 59 0.73 -12.29 6.50
CA GLY A 59 -0.49 -12.53 5.73
C GLY A 59 -0.58 -11.61 4.51
N GLY A 60 -0.24 -10.32 4.67
CA GLY A 60 -0.15 -9.38 3.57
C GLY A 60 0.87 -9.81 2.52
N ALA A 61 2.05 -10.29 2.92
CA ALA A 61 3.09 -10.70 1.99
C ALA A 61 2.69 -11.95 1.20
N VAL A 62 1.99 -12.90 1.84
CA VAL A 62 1.43 -14.08 1.16
C VAL A 62 0.33 -13.67 0.17
N VAL A 63 -0.60 -12.82 0.58
CA VAL A 63 -1.68 -12.33 -0.29
C VAL A 63 -1.12 -11.56 -1.48
N LEU A 64 -0.09 -10.74 -1.29
CA LEU A 64 0.59 -10.03 -2.37
C LEU A 64 1.19 -11.01 -3.39
N ALA A 65 1.93 -12.02 -2.91
CA ALA A 65 2.54 -13.02 -3.79
C ALA A 65 1.49 -13.77 -4.64
N VAL A 66 0.36 -14.13 -4.03
CA VAL A 66 -0.75 -14.77 -4.74
C VAL A 66 -1.39 -13.79 -5.73
N ALA A 67 -1.62 -12.55 -5.33
CA ALA A 67 -2.21 -11.53 -6.18
C ALA A 67 -1.34 -11.22 -7.41
N ASP A 68 -0.01 -11.19 -7.27
CA ASP A 68 0.92 -11.00 -8.39
C ASP A 68 0.78 -12.13 -9.43
N LEU A 69 0.66 -13.38 -8.97
CA LEU A 69 0.44 -14.55 -9.84
C LEU A 69 -0.93 -14.50 -10.54
N VAL A 70 -1.97 -14.05 -9.83
CA VAL A 70 -3.30 -13.87 -10.44
C VAL A 70 -3.28 -12.73 -11.44
N LEU A 71 -2.62 -11.62 -11.16
CA LEU A 71 -2.60 -10.46 -12.03
C LEU A 71 -1.82 -10.71 -13.33
N VAL A 72 -0.68 -11.40 -13.28
CA VAL A 72 0.02 -11.79 -14.53
C VAL A 72 -0.85 -12.72 -15.38
N TRP A 73 -1.64 -13.59 -14.75
CA TRP A 73 -2.59 -14.45 -15.45
C TRP A 73 -3.71 -13.65 -16.12
N LEU A 74 -4.36 -12.76 -15.37
CA LEU A 74 -5.42 -11.89 -15.89
C LEU A 74 -4.90 -10.96 -17.00
N GLN A 75 -3.66 -10.49 -16.90
CA GLN A 75 -3.03 -9.67 -17.93
C GLN A 75 -2.75 -10.49 -19.19
N ALA A 76 -2.24 -11.71 -19.06
CA ALA A 76 -2.01 -12.59 -20.20
C ALA A 76 -3.30 -12.98 -20.94
N ALA A 77 -4.38 -13.27 -20.21
CA ALA A 77 -5.70 -13.50 -20.79
C ALA A 77 -6.20 -12.25 -21.56
N SER A 78 -6.03 -11.06 -20.97
CA SER A 78 -6.43 -9.80 -21.60
C SER A 78 -5.63 -9.48 -22.87
N MET A 79 -4.32 -9.73 -22.87
CA MET A 79 -3.44 -9.47 -24.02
C MET A 79 -3.67 -10.46 -25.17
N SER A 80 -3.99 -11.72 -24.87
CA SER A 80 -4.19 -12.77 -25.87
C SER A 80 -5.62 -12.90 -26.37
N GLY A 81 -6.59 -12.36 -25.63
CA GLY A 81 -8.03 -12.60 -25.86
C GLY A 81 -8.47 -14.02 -25.50
N ALA A 82 -7.60 -14.83 -24.86
CA ALA A 82 -7.92 -16.19 -24.48
C ALA A 82 -8.92 -16.23 -23.29
N PRO A 83 -9.80 -17.25 -23.23
CA PRO A 83 -10.59 -17.51 -22.03
C PRO A 83 -9.72 -17.69 -20.80
N LEU A 84 -10.22 -17.27 -19.62
CA LEU A 84 -9.45 -17.28 -18.37
C LEU A 84 -8.83 -18.64 -18.04
N PHE A 85 -9.54 -19.75 -18.26
CA PHE A 85 -9.05 -21.08 -17.92
C PHE A 85 -8.10 -21.68 -18.96
N ASP A 86 -8.01 -21.06 -20.15
CA ASP A 86 -7.18 -21.51 -21.27
C ASP A 86 -5.96 -20.61 -21.53
N ALA A 87 -5.73 -19.61 -20.66
CA ALA A 87 -4.70 -18.60 -20.82
C ALA A 87 -3.27 -19.08 -20.48
N PHE A 88 -3.05 -20.36 -20.15
CA PHE A 88 -1.74 -20.86 -19.71
C PHE A 88 -0.63 -20.61 -20.74
N SER A 89 -0.87 -20.91 -22.02
CA SER A 89 0.11 -20.66 -23.08
C SER A 89 0.44 -19.16 -23.22
N ALA A 90 -0.58 -18.31 -23.07
CA ALA A 90 -0.41 -16.85 -23.08
C ALA A 90 0.41 -16.38 -21.87
N VAL A 91 0.22 -16.97 -20.68
CA VAL A 91 1.00 -16.65 -19.48
C VAL A 91 2.48 -16.92 -19.72
N ILE A 92 2.81 -18.09 -20.29
CA ILE A 92 4.20 -18.41 -20.64
C ILE A 92 4.76 -17.38 -21.62
N ALA A 93 4.02 -17.08 -22.69
CA ALA A 93 4.45 -16.09 -23.69
C ALA A 93 4.68 -14.70 -23.07
N VAL A 94 3.79 -14.25 -22.18
CA VAL A 94 3.93 -12.96 -21.48
C VAL A 94 5.15 -12.97 -20.57
N VAL A 95 5.30 -13.99 -19.72
CA VAL A 95 6.39 -14.06 -18.74
C VAL A 95 7.77 -14.17 -19.40
N THR A 96 7.89 -14.90 -20.51
CA THR A 96 9.18 -15.10 -21.20
C THR A 96 9.48 -14.07 -22.28
N GLY A 97 8.45 -13.43 -22.85
CA GLY A 97 8.56 -12.64 -24.08
C GLY A 97 8.27 -11.16 -23.93
N THR A 98 7.84 -10.69 -22.76
CA THR A 98 7.40 -9.28 -22.60
C THR A 98 8.07 -8.58 -21.42
N HIS A 99 8.18 -7.25 -21.55
CA HIS A 99 8.64 -6.39 -20.46
C HIS A 99 7.71 -6.49 -19.23
N ALA A 100 6.40 -6.56 -19.45
CA ALA A 100 5.42 -6.74 -18.38
C ALA A 100 5.64 -8.06 -17.60
N GLY A 101 5.99 -9.14 -18.31
CA GLY A 101 6.35 -10.42 -17.71
C GLY A 101 7.56 -10.33 -16.77
N ILE A 102 8.61 -9.61 -17.19
CA ILE A 102 9.78 -9.32 -16.35
C ILE A 102 9.37 -8.51 -15.12
N GLY A 103 8.53 -7.48 -15.29
CA GLY A 103 8.01 -6.68 -14.18
C GLY A 103 7.27 -7.51 -13.14
N TRP A 104 6.40 -8.43 -13.57
CA TRP A 104 5.70 -9.35 -12.68
C TRP A 104 6.65 -10.32 -11.97
N ALA A 105 7.66 -10.84 -12.65
CA ALA A 105 8.65 -11.72 -12.04
C ALA A 105 9.46 -10.99 -10.95
N ILE A 106 9.83 -9.72 -11.20
CA ILE A 106 10.50 -8.86 -10.22
C ILE A 106 9.56 -8.59 -9.04
N ALA A 107 8.30 -8.20 -9.30
CA ALA A 107 7.32 -7.92 -8.26
C ALA A 107 7.10 -9.13 -7.34
N PHE A 108 6.87 -10.30 -7.94
CA PHE A 108 6.71 -11.57 -7.25
C PHE A 108 7.96 -11.93 -6.45
N GLY A 109 9.16 -11.80 -7.02
CA GLY A 109 10.42 -12.00 -6.31
C GLY A 109 10.54 -11.11 -5.06
N GLY A 110 10.14 -9.84 -5.16
CA GLY A 110 10.08 -8.92 -4.03
C GLY A 110 9.11 -9.38 -2.93
N SER A 111 7.91 -9.84 -3.31
CA SER A 111 6.91 -10.38 -2.38
C SER A 111 7.44 -11.63 -1.64
N VAL A 112 8.20 -12.49 -2.31
CA VAL A 112 8.84 -13.67 -1.73
C VAL A 112 9.93 -13.25 -0.73
N LEU A 113 10.75 -12.26 -1.07
CA LEU A 113 11.77 -11.71 -0.14
C LEU A 113 11.13 -11.12 1.12
N LEU A 114 9.99 -10.44 1.01
CA LEU A 114 9.22 -9.95 2.16
C LEU A 114 8.76 -11.09 3.07
N ASN A 115 8.24 -12.18 2.49
CA ASN A 115 7.88 -13.38 3.25
C ASN A 115 9.09 -13.97 3.99
N PHE A 116 10.22 -14.16 3.29
CA PHE A 116 11.45 -14.65 3.91
C PHE A 116 11.94 -13.75 5.05
N ALA A 117 11.89 -12.43 4.87
CA ALA A 117 12.32 -11.47 5.88
C ALA A 117 11.48 -11.52 7.17
N MET A 118 10.19 -11.84 7.06
CA MET A 118 9.24 -11.89 8.17
C MET A 118 9.17 -13.27 8.85
N VAL A 119 9.22 -14.36 8.08
CA VAL A 119 9.19 -15.74 8.59
C VAL A 119 10.48 -16.07 9.32
N PHE A 120 11.63 -15.79 8.69
CA PHE A 120 12.96 -16.04 9.26
C PHE A 120 13.48 -14.82 10.04
N ALA A 121 12.62 -14.25 10.89
CA ALA A 121 12.94 -13.14 11.76
C ALA A 121 14.17 -13.45 12.65
N THR A 122 14.83 -12.39 13.12
CA THR A 122 15.98 -12.50 14.04
C THR A 122 15.59 -13.17 15.35
N ALA A 123 16.59 -13.65 16.12
CA ALA A 123 16.37 -14.20 17.47
C ALA A 123 15.64 -13.23 18.42
N LYS A 124 15.68 -11.92 18.13
CA LYS A 124 14.97 -10.86 18.86
C LYS A 124 13.54 -10.62 18.34
N GLY A 125 13.01 -11.50 17.48
CA GLY A 125 11.65 -11.44 16.91
C GLY A 125 11.41 -10.31 15.89
N SER A 126 12.42 -9.50 15.56
CA SER A 126 12.36 -8.47 14.52
C SER A 126 12.60 -9.07 13.14
N PRO A 127 11.91 -8.61 12.07
CA PRO A 127 12.25 -9.00 10.71
C PRO A 127 13.69 -8.63 10.36
N ARG A 128 14.24 -9.35 9.37
CA ARG A 128 15.55 -9.05 8.79
C ARG A 128 15.45 -7.76 7.96
N LEU A 129 15.70 -6.62 8.60
CA LEU A 129 15.39 -5.29 8.04
C LEU A 129 16.00 -5.02 6.66
N GLY A 130 17.24 -5.46 6.41
CA GLY A 130 17.87 -5.33 5.10
C GLY A 130 17.11 -6.10 4.02
N LEU A 131 16.80 -7.37 4.28
CA LEU A 131 16.03 -8.21 3.36
C LEU A 131 14.60 -7.68 3.17
N PHE A 132 13.98 -7.17 4.23
CA PHE A 132 12.65 -6.55 4.16
C PHE A 132 12.65 -5.29 3.30
N ALA A 133 13.65 -4.41 3.47
CA ALA A 133 13.78 -3.20 2.68
C ALA A 133 14.05 -3.51 1.20
N VAL A 134 14.94 -4.47 0.91
CA VAL A 134 15.20 -4.93 -0.46
C VAL A 134 13.93 -5.54 -1.06
N GLY A 135 13.24 -6.43 -0.35
CA GLY A 135 11.98 -7.02 -0.82
C GLY A 135 10.91 -5.98 -1.12
N ALA A 136 10.79 -4.94 -0.29
CA ALA A 136 9.86 -3.84 -0.52
C ALA A 136 10.19 -3.05 -1.79
N ILE A 137 11.48 -2.69 -1.96
CA ILE A 137 11.95 -1.95 -3.14
C ILE A 137 11.74 -2.77 -4.41
N VAL A 138 12.14 -4.05 -4.39
CA VAL A 138 12.00 -4.96 -5.53
C VAL A 138 10.53 -5.16 -5.90
N ALA A 139 9.64 -5.37 -4.92
CA ALA A 139 8.21 -5.50 -5.17
C ALA A 139 7.62 -4.24 -5.82
N ALA A 140 7.93 -3.06 -5.26
CA ALA A 140 7.47 -1.78 -5.78
C ALA A 140 8.02 -1.46 -7.17
N ALA A 141 9.31 -1.73 -7.42
CA ALA A 141 9.95 -1.51 -8.71
C ALA A 141 9.38 -2.43 -9.80
N GLY A 142 9.20 -3.71 -9.49
CA GLY A 142 8.52 -4.64 -10.40
C GLY A 142 7.10 -4.21 -10.73
N LYS A 143 6.35 -3.69 -9.76
CA LYS A 143 5.01 -3.15 -10.02
C LYS A 143 5.04 -1.87 -10.87
N ALA A 144 6.02 -0.99 -10.63
CA ALA A 144 6.20 0.25 -11.38
C ALA A 144 6.55 0.00 -12.87
N SER A 145 7.19 -1.13 -13.19
CA SER A 145 7.61 -1.49 -14.54
C SER A 145 6.54 -2.17 -15.40
N ILE A 146 5.29 -2.29 -14.90
CA ILE A 146 4.17 -2.94 -15.62
C ILE A 146 3.14 -1.91 -16.13
N GLY A 147 3.01 -0.75 -15.48
CA GLY A 147 2.00 0.26 -15.83
C GLY A 147 2.54 1.40 -16.70
N HIS A 148 1.75 2.47 -16.87
CA HIS A 148 2.07 3.64 -17.71
C HIS A 148 3.39 4.34 -17.40
N ALA A 149 3.97 4.11 -16.21
CA ALA A 149 5.31 4.61 -15.89
C ALA A 149 6.41 3.89 -16.71
N ALA A 150 6.19 2.62 -17.07
CA ALA A 150 7.10 1.82 -17.88
C ALA A 150 7.18 2.28 -19.34
N ASP A 151 6.18 2.99 -19.84
CA ASP A 151 6.15 3.54 -21.21
C ASP A 151 7.28 4.54 -21.47
N ALA A 152 7.83 5.15 -20.41
CA ALA A 152 9.00 6.02 -20.48
C ALA A 152 10.34 5.25 -20.54
N GLY A 153 10.31 3.92 -20.55
CA GLY A 153 11.45 3.03 -20.59
C GLY A 153 11.94 2.56 -19.21
N ALA A 154 12.69 1.47 -19.22
CA ALA A 154 13.28 0.86 -18.03
C ALA A 154 14.28 1.81 -17.34
N PHE A 155 14.24 1.87 -16.01
CA PHE A 155 15.06 2.75 -15.17
C PHE A 155 14.87 4.25 -15.42
N SER A 156 13.76 4.62 -16.08
CA SER A 156 13.42 6.03 -16.30
C SER A 156 13.09 6.74 -14.99
N LEU A 157 13.18 8.08 -15.00
CA LEU A 157 12.67 8.90 -13.90
C LEU A 157 11.20 8.58 -13.59
N ALA A 158 10.43 8.18 -14.62
CA ALA A 158 9.04 7.80 -14.48
C ALA A 158 8.83 6.61 -13.55
N GLU A 159 9.56 5.54 -13.83
CA GLU A 159 9.52 4.31 -13.08
C GLU A 159 10.08 4.49 -11.67
N GLY A 160 11.16 5.27 -11.53
CA GLY A 160 11.72 5.63 -10.23
C GLY A 160 10.73 6.39 -9.34
N VAL A 161 10.06 7.41 -9.90
CA VAL A 161 9.04 8.17 -9.16
C VAL A 161 7.84 7.30 -8.81
N GLN A 162 7.40 6.43 -9.73
CA GLN A 162 6.31 5.50 -9.46
C GLN A 162 6.68 4.49 -8.37
N THR A 163 7.92 3.97 -8.36
CA THR A 163 8.43 3.09 -7.30
C THR A 163 8.38 3.77 -5.94
N VAL A 164 8.85 5.02 -5.85
CA VAL A 164 8.77 5.81 -4.62
C VAL A 164 7.32 6.07 -4.22
N HIS A 165 6.42 6.35 -5.18
CA HIS A 165 5.00 6.54 -4.91
C HIS A 165 4.37 5.29 -4.29
N LEU A 166 4.64 4.11 -4.86
CA LEU A 166 4.11 2.84 -4.35
C LEU A 166 4.64 2.52 -2.95
N LEU A 167 5.94 2.73 -2.70
CA LEU A 167 6.52 2.57 -1.36
C LEU A 167 5.90 3.55 -0.34
N ALA A 168 5.77 4.82 -0.72
CA ALA A 168 5.25 5.86 0.17
C ALA A 168 3.76 5.64 0.49
N THR A 169 2.95 5.29 -0.50
CA THR A 169 1.52 4.96 -0.31
C THR A 169 1.35 3.70 0.53
N ALA A 170 2.16 2.65 0.29
CA ALA A 170 2.15 1.44 1.09
C ALA A 170 2.56 1.68 2.55
N LEU A 171 3.58 2.52 2.79
CA LEU A 171 3.99 2.87 4.15
C LEU A 171 2.96 3.73 4.88
N TRP A 172 2.44 4.79 4.24
CA TRP A 172 1.41 5.63 4.84
C TRP A 172 0.15 4.82 5.11
N GLY A 173 -0.43 4.24 4.06
CA GLY A 173 -1.68 3.49 4.16
C GLY A 173 -1.57 2.27 5.05
N GLY A 174 -0.44 1.56 4.96
CA GLY A 174 -0.15 0.40 5.77
C GLY A 174 -0.07 0.71 7.24
N VAL A 175 0.69 1.76 7.63
CA VAL A 175 0.83 2.13 9.04
C VAL A 175 -0.51 2.57 9.61
N VAL A 176 -1.31 3.35 8.87
CA VAL A 176 -2.65 3.78 9.33
C VAL A 176 -3.59 2.58 9.47
N PHE A 177 -3.71 1.74 8.44
CA PHE A 177 -4.58 0.55 8.45
C PHE A 177 -4.18 -0.47 9.53
N ALA A 178 -2.91 -0.89 9.54
CA ALA A 178 -2.43 -1.86 10.52
C ALA A 178 -2.55 -1.34 11.96
N SER A 179 -2.32 -0.05 12.17
CA SER A 179 -2.47 0.55 13.49
C SER A 179 -3.92 0.53 13.96
N ALA A 180 -4.89 0.92 13.11
CA ALA A 180 -6.27 1.13 13.54
C ALA A 180 -7.04 -0.18 13.80
N TRP A 181 -6.78 -1.24 13.02
CA TRP A 181 -7.52 -2.51 13.14
C TRP A 181 -6.76 -3.58 13.90
N SER A 182 -5.42 -3.54 13.91
CA SER A 182 -4.62 -4.61 14.53
C SER A 182 -3.89 -4.14 15.79
N VAL A 183 -3.03 -3.13 15.66
CA VAL A 183 -2.05 -2.80 16.71
C VAL A 183 -2.67 -1.99 17.85
N LEU A 184 -3.28 -0.83 17.57
CA LEU A 184 -3.81 0.03 18.64
C LEU A 184 -5.01 -0.60 19.35
N SER A 185 -5.81 -1.37 18.61
CA SER A 185 -6.90 -2.16 19.21
C SER A 185 -6.37 -3.17 20.25
N ALA A 186 -5.14 -3.68 20.09
CA ALA A 186 -4.48 -4.54 21.08
C ALA A 186 -3.70 -3.79 22.17
N LEU A 187 -3.48 -2.48 22.01
CA LEU A 187 -2.85 -1.60 23.01
C LEU A 187 -3.87 -0.79 23.82
N GLY A 188 -5.18 -1.10 23.70
CA GLY A 188 -6.26 -0.33 24.31
C GLY A 188 -6.35 -0.43 25.84
N THR A 189 -5.61 -1.34 26.47
CA THR A 189 -5.61 -1.53 27.93
C THR A 189 -4.87 -0.39 28.64
N SER A 190 -5.17 -0.17 29.91
CA SER A 190 -4.45 0.81 30.74
C SER A 190 -2.96 0.47 30.87
N LEU A 191 -2.62 -0.82 31.04
CA LEU A 191 -1.24 -1.29 31.14
C LEU A 191 -0.42 -1.05 29.85
N ALA A 192 -1.06 -1.09 28.69
CA ALA A 192 -0.41 -0.86 27.40
C ALA A 192 -0.42 0.61 26.95
N ARG A 193 -0.97 1.52 27.75
CA ARG A 193 -1.20 2.92 27.35
C ARG A 193 0.05 3.65 26.91
N ALA A 194 1.15 3.46 27.63
CA ALA A 194 2.41 4.11 27.30
C ALA A 194 2.96 3.63 25.94
N PHE A 195 2.77 2.34 25.59
CA PHE A 195 3.10 1.82 24.27
C PHE A 195 2.21 2.45 23.21
N LEU A 196 0.89 2.51 23.45
CA LEU A 196 -0.05 3.14 22.52
C LEU A 196 0.39 4.57 22.18
N ILE A 197 0.68 5.40 23.17
CA ILE A 197 1.07 6.80 22.97
C ILE A 197 2.38 6.93 22.19
N ARG A 198 3.40 6.12 22.51
CA ARG A 198 4.68 6.13 21.78
C ARG A 198 4.53 5.63 20.35
N THR A 199 3.79 4.54 20.15
CA THR A 199 3.49 4.02 18.81
C THR A 199 2.71 5.05 18.01
N ALA A 200 1.69 5.69 18.60
CA ALA A 200 0.91 6.78 18.00
C ALA A 200 1.78 7.96 17.55
N GLY A 201 2.76 8.37 18.38
CA GLY A 201 3.74 9.40 18.01
C GLY A 201 4.61 8.98 16.81
N LYS A 202 5.19 7.78 16.86
CA LYS A 202 6.04 7.24 15.77
C LYS A 202 5.27 7.12 14.46
N MET A 203 4.05 6.59 14.49
CA MET A 203 3.21 6.47 13.29
C MET A 203 2.84 7.85 12.72
N SER A 204 2.56 8.85 13.55
CA SER A 204 2.20 10.18 13.08
C SER A 204 3.37 10.83 12.35
N THR A 205 4.58 10.73 12.90
CA THR A 205 5.80 11.22 12.23
C THR A 205 6.07 10.48 10.93
N MET A 206 5.96 9.14 10.92
CA MET A 206 6.15 8.35 9.71
C MET A 206 5.11 8.69 8.63
N SER A 207 3.86 8.91 9.03
CA SER A 207 2.77 9.27 8.12
C SER A 207 3.03 10.61 7.47
N VAL A 208 3.55 11.62 8.20
CA VAL A 208 3.92 12.92 7.59
C VAL A 208 5.00 12.75 6.53
N ILE A 209 6.06 11.98 6.82
CA ILE A 209 7.14 11.74 5.85
C ILE A 209 6.60 11.04 4.60
N ALA A 210 5.84 9.96 4.79
CA ALA A 210 5.27 9.17 3.71
C ALA A 210 4.28 9.99 2.88
N VAL A 211 3.36 10.72 3.51
CA VAL A 211 2.38 11.60 2.84
C VAL A 211 3.08 12.65 1.99
N SER A 212 4.13 13.31 2.50
CA SER A 212 4.86 14.30 1.71
C SER A 212 5.39 13.70 0.41
N LEU A 213 5.96 12.48 0.48
CA LEU A 213 6.40 11.76 -0.71
C LEU A 213 5.24 11.36 -1.62
N VAL A 214 4.12 10.90 -1.06
CA VAL A 214 2.90 10.56 -1.82
C VAL A 214 2.38 11.76 -2.61
N VAL A 215 2.32 12.94 -1.99
CA VAL A 215 1.85 14.17 -2.64
C VAL A 215 2.82 14.58 -3.76
N LEU A 216 4.12 14.68 -3.48
CA LEU A 216 5.11 15.11 -4.47
C LEU A 216 5.15 14.18 -5.70
N THR A 217 5.24 12.87 -5.45
CA THR A 217 5.26 11.86 -6.52
C THR A 217 3.91 11.73 -7.23
N GLY A 218 2.81 11.89 -6.49
CA GLY A 218 1.45 11.85 -7.04
C GLY A 218 1.16 13.01 -7.98
N VAL A 219 1.59 14.23 -7.64
CA VAL A 219 1.49 15.41 -8.52
C VAL A 219 2.27 15.19 -9.81
N TYR A 220 3.49 14.66 -9.72
CA TYR A 220 4.29 14.36 -10.91
C TYR A 220 3.63 13.30 -11.81
N ASN A 221 3.12 12.22 -11.22
CA ASN A 221 2.40 11.18 -11.97
C ASN A 221 1.11 11.70 -12.59
N ALA A 222 0.37 12.56 -11.89
CA ALA A 222 -0.82 13.22 -12.41
C ALA A 222 -0.50 14.13 -13.60
N TRP A 223 0.52 14.98 -13.47
CA TRP A 223 0.97 15.86 -14.54
C TRP A 223 1.33 15.08 -15.81
N ARG A 224 2.08 13.98 -15.68
CA ARG A 224 2.38 13.09 -16.80
C ARG A 224 1.14 12.42 -17.38
N GLY A 225 0.26 11.88 -16.53
CA GLY A 225 -0.95 11.18 -17.00
C GLY A 225 -1.94 12.10 -17.71
N LEU A 226 -1.94 13.40 -17.40
CA LEU A 226 -2.74 14.41 -18.08
C LEU A 226 -2.11 14.91 -19.39
N GLY A 227 -0.80 14.72 -19.60
CA GLY A 227 -0.10 15.23 -20.79
C GLY A 227 -0.17 16.75 -20.97
N GLY A 228 -0.43 17.49 -19.89
CA GLY A 228 -0.61 18.96 -19.92
C GLY A 228 -2.01 19.45 -20.31
N SER A 229 -2.99 18.56 -20.56
CA SER A 229 -4.36 18.95 -20.88
C SER A 229 -5.25 18.94 -19.64
N ALA A 230 -5.86 20.09 -19.32
CA ALA A 230 -6.89 20.19 -18.28
C ALA A 230 -8.23 19.56 -18.73
N GLU A 231 -8.51 19.55 -20.03
CA GLU A 231 -9.71 18.94 -20.60
C GLU A 231 -9.75 17.42 -20.37
N ALA A 232 -8.58 16.77 -20.40
CA ALA A 232 -8.43 15.36 -20.07
C ALA A 232 -8.87 15.03 -18.63
N LEU A 233 -8.91 16.01 -17.72
CA LEU A 233 -9.37 15.80 -16.34
C LEU A 233 -10.90 15.61 -16.26
N GLU A 234 -11.65 16.34 -17.10
CA GLU A 234 -13.12 16.32 -17.09
C GLU A 234 -13.70 15.29 -18.07
N ALA A 235 -13.10 15.20 -19.26
CA ALA A 235 -13.62 14.41 -20.37
C ALA A 235 -13.26 12.92 -20.28
N SER A 236 -12.19 12.55 -19.57
CA SER A 236 -11.72 11.15 -19.52
C SER A 236 -12.13 10.43 -18.23
N ALA A 237 -12.42 9.13 -18.34
CA ALA A 237 -12.67 8.27 -17.19
C ALA A 237 -11.46 8.22 -16.23
N TRP A 238 -10.25 8.32 -16.77
CA TRP A 238 -9.00 8.40 -15.99
C TRP A 238 -8.95 9.70 -15.17
N GLY A 239 -9.29 10.84 -15.78
CA GLY A 239 -9.36 12.14 -15.12
C GLY A 239 -10.37 12.16 -13.97
N GLN A 240 -11.57 11.62 -14.20
CA GLN A 240 -12.59 11.49 -13.16
C GLN A 240 -12.14 10.60 -12.00
N ALA A 241 -11.49 9.46 -12.28
CA ALA A 241 -10.93 8.60 -11.24
C ALA A 241 -9.80 9.30 -10.46
N LEU A 242 -9.00 10.14 -11.12
CA LEU A 242 -7.96 10.95 -10.48
C LEU A 242 -8.58 11.99 -9.53
N VAL A 243 -9.63 12.68 -9.94
CA VAL A 243 -10.36 13.64 -9.09
C VAL A 243 -10.93 12.94 -7.87
N VAL A 244 -11.61 11.80 -8.04
CA VAL A 244 -12.14 11.00 -6.92
C VAL A 244 -11.01 10.62 -5.95
N LYS A 245 -9.89 10.09 -6.47
CA LYS A 245 -8.72 9.76 -5.65
C LYS A 245 -8.19 10.98 -4.90
N ALA A 246 -8.11 12.14 -5.55
CA ALA A 246 -7.61 13.37 -4.94
C ALA A 246 -8.52 13.86 -3.80
N VAL A 247 -9.85 13.82 -3.98
CA VAL A 247 -10.83 14.18 -2.93
C VAL A 247 -10.73 13.23 -1.74
N LEU A 248 -10.61 11.92 -1.98
CA LEU A 248 -10.44 10.92 -0.93
C LEU A 248 -9.14 11.14 -0.14
N VAL A 249 -8.02 11.39 -0.85
CA VAL A 249 -6.73 11.72 -0.23
C VAL A 249 -6.84 13.00 0.60
N ALA A 250 -7.40 14.09 0.04
CA ALA A 250 -7.58 15.35 0.77
C ALA A 250 -8.41 15.16 2.05
N THR A 251 -9.48 14.37 1.99
CA THR A 251 -10.31 14.04 3.16
C THR A 251 -9.51 13.25 4.20
N ALA A 252 -8.73 12.25 3.77
CA ALA A 252 -7.87 11.49 4.67
C ALA A 252 -6.80 12.38 5.32
N LEU A 253 -6.23 13.35 4.58
CA LEU A 253 -5.27 14.32 5.12
C LEU A 253 -5.88 15.23 6.17
N LEU A 254 -7.12 15.70 5.98
CA LEU A 254 -7.82 16.50 6.99
C LEU A 254 -8.05 15.70 8.28
N LEU A 255 -8.44 14.43 8.17
CA LEU A 255 -8.57 13.55 9.33
C LEU A 255 -7.21 13.29 10.00
N GLY A 256 -6.17 13.00 9.23
CA GLY A 256 -4.81 12.80 9.73
C GLY A 256 -4.26 14.05 10.44
N ALA A 257 -4.53 15.24 9.89
CA ALA A 257 -4.19 16.53 10.48
C ALA A 257 -4.93 16.76 11.80
N MET A 258 -6.25 16.53 11.85
CA MET A 258 -7.03 16.57 13.09
C MET A 258 -6.48 15.58 14.12
N ASN A 259 -6.15 14.36 13.70
CA ASN A 259 -5.62 13.33 14.58
C ASN A 259 -4.24 13.73 15.14
N ARG A 260 -3.37 14.34 14.33
CA ARG A 260 -2.03 14.80 14.71
C ARG A 260 -2.04 16.03 15.62
N TRP A 261 -2.84 17.04 15.30
CA TRP A 261 -2.78 18.35 15.98
C TRP A 261 -3.79 18.51 17.12
N SER A 262 -4.89 17.74 17.10
CA SER A 262 -5.93 17.85 18.13
C SER A 262 -6.04 16.61 19.00
N VAL A 263 -6.18 15.43 18.40
CA VAL A 263 -6.52 14.21 19.15
C VAL A 263 -5.28 13.59 19.84
N LEU A 264 -4.16 13.47 19.12
CA LEU A 264 -2.92 12.90 19.66
C LEU A 264 -2.34 13.72 20.84
N PRO A 265 -2.26 15.07 20.78
CA PRO A 265 -1.75 15.85 21.91
C PRO A 265 -2.65 15.75 23.15
N ARG A 266 -3.98 15.65 22.94
CA ARG A 266 -4.92 15.40 24.05
C ARG A 266 -4.68 14.04 24.68
N LEU A 267 -4.57 12.99 23.86
CA LEU A 267 -4.24 11.63 24.32
C LEU A 267 -2.91 11.59 25.09
N GLN A 268 -1.89 12.33 24.63
CA GLN A 268 -0.59 12.44 25.32
C GLN A 268 -0.71 13.11 26.69
N ARG A 269 -1.56 14.14 26.81
CA ARG A 269 -1.76 14.88 28.07
C ARG A 269 -2.58 14.10 29.10
N THR A 270 -3.67 13.46 28.67
CA THR A 270 -4.63 12.84 29.60
C THR A 270 -4.34 11.37 29.86
N ALA A 271 -3.74 10.67 28.88
CA ALA A 271 -3.63 9.22 28.86
C ALA A 271 -4.96 8.49 29.14
N SER A 272 -6.11 9.13 28.84
CA SER A 272 -7.44 8.66 29.23
C SER A 272 -8.02 7.65 28.24
N THR A 273 -8.74 6.62 28.72
CA THR A 273 -9.36 5.61 27.83
C THR A 273 -10.34 6.20 26.83
N VAL A 274 -10.96 7.32 27.15
CA VAL A 274 -11.82 8.05 26.20
C VAL A 274 -10.98 8.60 25.04
N ASP A 275 -9.89 9.32 25.31
CA ASP A 275 -9.07 9.90 24.24
C ASP A 275 -8.36 8.83 23.39
N ALA A 276 -7.99 7.68 23.96
CA ALA A 276 -7.44 6.56 23.18
C ALA A 276 -8.47 5.93 22.23
N ARG A 277 -9.73 5.83 22.66
CA ARG A 277 -10.83 5.37 21.80
C ARG A 277 -11.12 6.38 20.70
N THR A 278 -11.12 7.68 21.01
CA THR A 278 -11.29 8.75 20.02
C THR A 278 -10.18 8.70 18.97
N PHE A 279 -8.91 8.62 19.40
CA PHE A 279 -7.76 8.48 18.49
C PHE A 279 -7.90 7.27 17.56
N THR A 280 -8.20 6.10 18.12
CA THR A 280 -8.38 4.88 17.33
C THR A 280 -9.60 4.96 16.40
N GLY A 281 -10.69 5.61 16.84
CA GLY A 281 -11.91 5.80 16.06
C GLY A 281 -11.69 6.67 14.82
N VAL A 282 -11.06 7.85 14.98
CA VAL A 282 -10.70 8.73 13.86
C VAL A 282 -9.81 7.99 12.84
N MET A 283 -8.83 7.25 13.35
CA MET A 283 -7.90 6.50 12.52
C MET A 283 -8.56 5.32 11.78
N ARG A 284 -9.66 4.77 12.32
CA ARG A 284 -10.50 3.79 11.61
C ARG A 284 -11.31 4.44 10.49
N VAL A 285 -11.74 5.68 10.62
CA VAL A 285 -12.35 6.39 9.48
C VAL A 285 -11.28 6.67 8.43
N GLU A 286 -10.10 7.12 8.86
CA GLU A 286 -8.97 7.40 7.98
C GLU A 286 -8.57 6.19 7.12
N ALA A 287 -8.42 4.99 7.69
CA ALA A 287 -8.01 3.86 6.85
C ALA A 287 -9.12 3.27 5.97
N VAL A 288 -10.41 3.51 6.27
CA VAL A 288 -11.48 3.20 5.30
C VAL A 288 -11.33 4.07 4.06
N LEU A 289 -11.04 5.37 4.25
CA LEU A 289 -10.74 6.27 3.13
C LEU A 289 -9.49 5.82 2.37
N ILE A 290 -8.43 5.40 3.06
CA ILE A 290 -7.21 4.89 2.41
C ILE A 290 -7.50 3.62 1.58
N VAL A 291 -8.34 2.71 2.07
CA VAL A 291 -8.79 1.55 1.28
C VAL A 291 -9.51 2.02 0.01
N ALA A 292 -10.41 3.01 0.11
CA ALA A 292 -11.05 3.60 -1.06
C ALA A 292 -10.04 4.27 -2.01
N VAL A 293 -8.99 4.92 -1.49
CA VAL A 293 -7.88 5.47 -2.29
C VAL A 293 -7.15 4.39 -3.06
N PHE A 294 -6.88 3.22 -2.47
CA PHE A 294 -6.26 2.09 -3.17
C PHE A 294 -7.17 1.52 -4.27
N VAL A 295 -8.48 1.42 -4.03
CA VAL A 295 -9.44 1.01 -5.07
C VAL A 295 -9.44 2.02 -6.23
N ALA A 296 -9.49 3.32 -5.94
CA ALA A 296 -9.41 4.35 -6.97
C ALA A 296 -8.05 4.35 -7.72
N ALA A 297 -6.95 4.05 -7.02
CA ALA A 297 -5.63 3.91 -7.63
C ALA A 297 -5.54 2.70 -8.57
N ALA A 298 -6.14 1.56 -8.19
CA ALA A 298 -6.22 0.39 -9.05
C ALA A 298 -7.06 0.66 -10.31
N MET A 299 -8.20 1.34 -10.18
CA MET A 299 -9.01 1.79 -11.33
C MET A 299 -8.19 2.68 -12.27
N LEU A 300 -7.47 3.67 -11.73
CA LEU A 300 -6.58 4.53 -12.50
C LEU A 300 -5.52 3.73 -13.26
N SER A 301 -4.84 2.80 -12.58
CA SER A 301 -3.77 1.99 -13.18
C SER A 301 -4.26 1.09 -14.31
N HIS A 302 -5.53 0.70 -14.31
CA HIS A 302 -6.14 -0.15 -15.33
C HIS A 302 -7.03 0.63 -16.31
N SER A 303 -6.92 1.96 -16.34
CA SER A 303 -7.62 2.82 -17.31
C SER A 303 -6.63 3.45 -18.29
N VAL A 304 -7.13 3.79 -19.48
CA VAL A 304 -6.35 4.51 -20.51
C VAL A 304 -5.99 5.89 -19.98
N PRO A 305 -4.71 6.32 -20.02
CA PRO A 305 -4.30 7.63 -19.51
C PRO A 305 -5.06 8.77 -20.16
N GLY A 306 -5.29 9.85 -19.40
CA GLY A 306 -6.00 11.03 -19.90
C GLY A 306 -5.40 11.58 -21.21
N PHE A 307 -4.07 11.65 -21.31
CA PHE A 307 -3.38 12.13 -22.52
C PHE A 307 -3.69 11.29 -23.77
N ALA A 308 -3.96 9.98 -23.62
CA ALA A 308 -4.24 9.08 -24.73
C ALA A 308 -5.73 9.05 -25.11
N SER A 309 -6.60 9.61 -24.27
CA SER A 309 -8.05 9.71 -24.51
C SER A 309 -8.49 11.03 -25.14
N ALA A 310 -7.59 12.02 -25.21
CA ALA A 310 -7.85 13.34 -25.79
C ALA A 310 -7.44 13.45 -27.28
N GLY A 311 -7.04 12.34 -27.90
CA GLY A 311 -6.63 12.24 -29.31
C GLY A 311 -7.63 11.46 -30.16
#